data_AF-A0A7S4URV5-F1
#
_entry.id   AF-A0A7S4URV5-F1
#
_cell.length_a   1.000
_cell.length_b   1.000
_cell.length_c   1.000
_cell.angle_alpha   90.00
_cell.angle_beta   90.00
_cell.angle_gamma   90.00
#
_symmetry.space_group_name_H-M   'P 1'
#
loop_
_entity.id
_entity.type
_entity.pdbx_description
1 polymer ?
#
loop_
_entity_poly.entity_id
_entity_poly.type
_entity_poly.pdbx_seq_one_letter_code
_entity_poly.pdbx_strand_id
1 'polypeptide(L)'
;MAARAARTLLRMSREKRDEEMEYISLRMLADCENGKSNVKDNAEETLRPNEFLSFQALVLASRVANSVLNSAGRTYPSGHLKKFVTDLTMFGCKIAYNFRDEGFPSSALRVLKHSLAAIRRVKLSDTSYVDRAAVHLYNDVCNVLRNFGRTAEAKGFCAAAIDLTYKNIGFISNSSLSKFQFNLGKVYSDEDDWENAVVLWRKALEAMEDVDTLISLGMAYSRQGEAAEALAFFKRAFLSDPSHPFPFVAAATTLMRQGDHFHARELLRWLRQPEGEVGYYHDLLRVREGMTAEAFPSSIVWHDDDLHQLKERRIISIAQSDQSLSAAIVYLTSKADEDIQDLNQSLNLLEKNYFTLHRYYPVYVFYDFLEESTILQLNRPNLNISFHKINMDVPSDQQDKHGNFSRKFLGYGLGYRAMCRFFSGPIYNHPAMQSLDFYMRLDVDSFFIAPLPLDPIQHLADRQQSYGYITTGREERKFVVNLWETFMQEATRLKLPNLPAVGSQKAWGRTFFYTNFEVSAMAVWRSQEYLAIFKALDDSGGFFRHRWGDGPVHYLAVRAMLEDSKVVRFNTLPYWHQTLVVDETPFIASV
;
A
#
# COMPACT_ATOMS: atom_id res chain seq x y z
N MET A 1 -30.59 -15.39 -21.06
CA MET A 1 -31.53 -14.44 -20.41
C MET A 1 -32.60 -13.96 -21.37
N ALA A 2 -32.26 -13.49 -22.58
CA ALA A 2 -33.21 -13.21 -23.67
C ALA A 2 -34.23 -14.35 -23.89
N ALA A 3 -33.74 -15.59 -24.10
CA ALA A 3 -34.62 -16.76 -24.22
C ALA A 3 -35.51 -17.02 -22.98
N ARG A 4 -35.10 -16.59 -21.78
CA ARG A 4 -35.90 -16.73 -20.54
C ARG A 4 -37.01 -15.68 -20.48
N ALA A 5 -36.72 -14.44 -20.88
CA ALA A 5 -37.71 -13.38 -21.04
C ALA A 5 -38.71 -13.75 -22.16
N ALA A 6 -38.20 -14.20 -23.31
CA ALA A 6 -39.00 -14.66 -24.45
C ALA A 6 -39.88 -15.87 -24.09
N ARG A 7 -39.38 -16.86 -23.33
CA ARG A 7 -40.21 -17.96 -22.79
C ARG A 7 -41.26 -17.47 -21.80
N THR A 8 -40.95 -16.44 -21.00
CA THR A 8 -41.91 -15.86 -20.05
C THR A 8 -43.02 -15.12 -20.79
N LEU A 9 -42.67 -14.34 -21.82
CA LEU A 9 -43.61 -13.70 -22.73
C LEU A 9 -44.42 -14.72 -23.52
N LEU A 10 -43.80 -15.79 -24.04
CA LEU A 10 -44.50 -16.88 -24.73
C LEU A 10 -45.53 -17.54 -23.81
N ARG A 11 -45.18 -17.79 -22.54
CA ARG A 11 -46.15 -18.31 -21.57
C ARG A 11 -47.29 -17.33 -21.33
N MET A 12 -46.99 -16.04 -21.13
CA MET A 12 -47.99 -14.99 -20.96
C MET A 12 -48.92 -14.87 -22.19
N SER A 13 -48.38 -14.98 -23.40
CA SER A 13 -49.13 -14.92 -24.66
C SER A 13 -50.10 -16.08 -24.78
N ARG A 14 -49.66 -17.31 -24.49
CA ARG A 14 -50.50 -18.51 -24.53
C ARG A 14 -51.59 -18.49 -23.47
N GLU A 15 -51.30 -17.99 -22.28
CA GLU A 15 -52.31 -17.82 -21.20
C GLU A 15 -53.41 -16.84 -21.60
N LYS A 16 -53.11 -15.82 -22.40
CA LYS A 16 -54.07 -14.79 -22.83
C LYS A 16 -54.54 -14.92 -24.27
N ARG A 17 -54.04 -15.91 -25.02
CA ARG A 17 -54.29 -16.11 -26.46
C ARG A 17 -53.94 -14.86 -27.28
N ASP A 18 -52.82 -14.23 -26.95
CA ASP A 18 -52.31 -13.06 -27.66
C ASP A 18 -51.38 -13.52 -28.78
N GLU A 19 -51.95 -13.68 -29.99
CA GLU A 19 -51.25 -14.23 -31.16
C GLU A 19 -50.08 -13.36 -31.63
N GLU A 20 -50.19 -12.04 -31.46
CA GLU A 20 -49.13 -11.10 -31.78
C GLU A 20 -47.96 -11.26 -30.80
N MET A 21 -48.25 -11.30 -29.49
CA MET A 21 -47.23 -11.56 -28.47
C MET A 21 -46.60 -12.95 -28.63
N GLU A 22 -47.38 -13.97 -28.98
CA GLU A 22 -46.89 -15.33 -29.22
C GLU A 22 -45.93 -15.34 -30.42
N TYR A 23 -46.35 -14.77 -31.56
CA TYR A 23 -45.51 -14.65 -32.75
C TYR A 23 -44.19 -13.94 -32.44
N ILE A 24 -44.26 -12.81 -31.74
CA ILE A 24 -43.07 -12.04 -31.41
C ILE A 24 -42.18 -12.80 -30.41
N SER A 25 -42.76 -13.49 -29.43
CA SER A 25 -41.99 -14.28 -28.45
C SER A 25 -41.30 -15.49 -29.10
N LEU A 26 -41.97 -16.13 -30.05
CA LEU A 26 -41.40 -17.22 -30.85
C LEU A 26 -40.28 -16.69 -31.76
N ARG A 27 -40.46 -15.51 -32.36
CA ARG A 27 -39.40 -14.84 -33.15
C ARG A 27 -38.19 -14.51 -32.28
N MET A 28 -38.39 -13.95 -31.08
CA MET A 28 -37.31 -13.73 -30.11
C MET A 28 -36.58 -15.03 -29.75
N LEU A 29 -37.29 -16.15 -29.61
CA LEU A 29 -36.69 -17.46 -29.33
C LEU A 29 -35.91 -18.00 -30.52
N ALA A 30 -36.46 -17.90 -31.73
CA ALA A 30 -35.77 -18.28 -32.96
C ALA A 30 -34.47 -17.47 -33.14
N ASP A 31 -34.52 -16.15 -32.91
CA ASP A 31 -33.34 -15.28 -32.96
C ASP A 31 -32.31 -15.66 -31.88
N CYS A 32 -32.74 -16.17 -30.72
CA CYS A 32 -31.84 -16.66 -29.67
C CYS A 32 -31.24 -18.05 -29.97
N GLU A 33 -31.98 -18.93 -30.65
CA GLU A 33 -31.58 -20.32 -30.94
C GLU A 33 -30.69 -20.42 -32.17
N ASN A 34 -30.87 -19.54 -33.15
CA ASN A 34 -30.10 -19.49 -34.40
C ASN A 34 -28.71 -18.85 -34.26
N GLY A 35 -27.97 -19.11 -33.17
CA GLY A 35 -26.62 -18.57 -32.89
C GLY A 35 -25.51 -18.86 -33.94
N LYS A 36 -25.88 -19.34 -35.13
CA LYS A 36 -25.12 -19.39 -36.37
C LYS A 36 -26.06 -19.10 -37.54
N SER A 37 -26.23 -17.85 -37.94
CA SER A 37 -26.71 -17.56 -39.30
C SER A 37 -25.90 -16.44 -39.92
N ASN A 38 -25.19 -16.78 -41.01
CA ASN A 38 -24.73 -15.82 -42.00
C ASN A 38 -25.94 -15.03 -42.50
N VAL A 39 -26.10 -13.79 -42.06
CA VAL A 39 -26.99 -12.84 -42.73
C VAL A 39 -26.19 -11.56 -42.93
N LYS A 40 -25.60 -11.49 -44.12
CA LYS A 40 -25.29 -10.24 -44.80
C LYS A 40 -26.62 -9.52 -45.06
N ASP A 41 -26.77 -8.32 -44.51
CA ASP A 41 -26.87 -7.08 -45.28
C ASP A 41 -27.65 -6.00 -44.51
N ASN A 42 -26.97 -4.85 -44.40
CA ASN A 42 -27.53 -3.50 -44.29
C ASN A 42 -28.20 -3.09 -42.97
N ALA A 43 -27.42 -3.13 -41.88
CA ALA A 43 -27.40 -2.07 -40.88
C ALA A 43 -26.08 -2.14 -40.07
N GLU A 44 -25.10 -1.36 -40.53
CA GLU A 44 -23.88 -0.94 -39.82
C GLU A 44 -22.83 -2.01 -39.45
N GLU A 45 -21.69 -1.92 -40.15
CA GLU A 45 -20.51 -2.80 -40.19
C GLU A 45 -19.71 -2.96 -38.87
N THR A 46 -20.29 -2.81 -37.69
CA THR A 46 -19.49 -2.79 -36.45
C THR A 46 -19.99 -3.66 -35.29
N LEU A 47 -21.07 -4.42 -35.44
CA LEU A 47 -21.56 -5.29 -34.38
C LEU A 47 -21.32 -6.77 -34.67
N ARG A 48 -20.81 -7.54 -33.68
CA ARG A 48 -20.76 -9.00 -33.80
C ARG A 48 -22.19 -9.56 -33.93
N PRO A 49 -22.42 -10.63 -34.71
CA PRO A 49 -23.76 -11.18 -34.97
C PRO A 49 -24.62 -11.40 -33.71
N ASN A 50 -24.01 -11.88 -32.62
CA ASN A 50 -24.69 -12.19 -31.36
C ASN A 50 -25.20 -10.94 -30.60
N GLU A 51 -24.57 -9.78 -30.80
CA GLU A 51 -24.92 -8.54 -30.10
C GLU A 51 -25.99 -7.76 -30.85
N PHE A 52 -25.93 -7.78 -32.19
CA PHE A 52 -27.01 -7.31 -33.04
C PHE A 52 -28.31 -8.10 -32.77
N LEU A 53 -28.22 -9.43 -32.67
CA LEU A 53 -29.33 -10.30 -32.26
C LEU A 53 -29.85 -9.98 -30.85
N SER A 54 -28.95 -9.65 -29.91
CA SER A 54 -29.32 -9.25 -28.54
C SER A 54 -30.02 -7.89 -28.48
N PHE A 55 -29.57 -6.92 -29.31
CA PHE A 55 -30.23 -5.63 -29.49
C PHE A 55 -31.59 -5.78 -30.15
N GLN A 56 -31.69 -6.57 -31.22
CA GLN A 56 -32.96 -6.88 -31.87
C GLN A 56 -33.92 -7.55 -30.89
N ALA A 57 -33.48 -8.54 -30.11
CA ALA A 57 -34.29 -9.19 -29.08
C ALA A 57 -34.78 -8.20 -28.00
N LEU A 58 -33.99 -7.19 -27.63
CA LEU A 58 -34.41 -6.15 -26.67
C LEU A 58 -35.43 -5.18 -27.27
N VAL A 59 -35.22 -4.74 -28.52
CA VAL A 59 -36.18 -3.92 -29.26
C VAL A 59 -37.49 -4.68 -29.42
N LEU A 60 -37.40 -5.98 -29.72
CA LEU A 60 -38.54 -6.87 -29.83
C LEU A 60 -39.24 -7.04 -28.47
N ALA A 61 -38.51 -7.26 -27.37
CA ALA A 61 -39.06 -7.31 -26.02
C ALA A 61 -39.76 -6.00 -25.61
N SER A 62 -39.23 -4.86 -26.05
CA SER A 62 -39.81 -3.53 -25.80
C SER A 62 -41.07 -3.28 -26.62
N ARG A 63 -41.11 -3.79 -27.87
CA ARG A 63 -42.32 -3.80 -28.72
C ARG A 63 -43.37 -4.75 -28.15
N VAL A 64 -42.96 -5.90 -27.64
CA VAL A 64 -43.84 -6.81 -26.91
C VAL A 64 -44.41 -6.08 -25.70
N ALA A 65 -43.59 -5.50 -24.82
CA ALA A 65 -44.05 -4.71 -23.67
C ALA A 65 -45.11 -3.67 -24.09
N ASN A 66 -44.88 -2.97 -25.20
CA ASN A 66 -45.87 -2.04 -25.76
C ASN A 66 -47.17 -2.71 -26.23
N SER A 67 -47.11 -3.85 -26.94
CA SER A 67 -48.31 -4.60 -27.33
C SER A 67 -49.05 -5.16 -26.10
N VAL A 68 -48.35 -5.81 -25.14
CA VAL A 68 -48.89 -6.31 -23.85
C VAL A 68 -49.65 -5.24 -23.07
N LEU A 69 -49.13 -4.01 -23.07
CA LEU A 69 -49.63 -2.92 -22.22
C LEU A 69 -50.70 -2.07 -22.91
N ASN A 70 -50.76 -2.12 -24.24
CA ASN A 70 -51.80 -1.47 -25.05
C ASN A 70 -52.96 -2.43 -25.37
N SER A 71 -52.76 -3.76 -25.40
CA SER A 71 -53.81 -4.77 -25.53
C SER A 71 -54.57 -4.97 -24.21
N ALA A 72 -55.37 -3.97 -23.86
CA ALA A 72 -56.54 -4.02 -22.97
C ALA A 72 -56.39 -4.74 -21.60
N GLY A 73 -56.06 -3.96 -20.57
CA GLY A 73 -56.83 -3.95 -19.30
C GLY A 73 -57.05 -5.26 -18.52
N ARG A 74 -56.21 -6.30 -18.64
CA ARG A 74 -56.41 -7.56 -17.86
C ARG A 74 -55.12 -8.14 -17.30
N THR A 75 -54.86 -7.78 -16.04
CA THR A 75 -54.14 -8.54 -15.00
C THR A 75 -53.46 -9.82 -15.48
N TYR A 76 -52.22 -9.69 -15.97
CA TYR A 76 -51.29 -10.81 -15.99
C TYR A 76 -50.92 -11.18 -14.55
N PRO A 77 -50.66 -12.46 -14.24
CA PRO A 77 -50.23 -12.87 -12.91
C PRO A 77 -49.01 -12.03 -12.47
N SER A 78 -49.10 -11.42 -11.28
CA SER A 78 -48.09 -10.49 -10.77
C SER A 78 -46.69 -11.11 -10.75
N GLY A 79 -46.58 -12.43 -10.52
CA GLY A 79 -45.31 -13.16 -10.57
C GLY A 79 -44.64 -13.17 -11.94
N HIS A 80 -45.41 -13.19 -13.04
CA HIS A 80 -44.84 -13.19 -14.40
C HIS A 80 -44.38 -11.80 -14.80
N LEU A 81 -45.15 -10.76 -14.44
CA LEU A 81 -44.77 -9.37 -14.63
C LEU A 81 -43.54 -9.00 -13.79
N LYS A 82 -43.47 -9.41 -12.53
CA LYS A 82 -42.28 -9.21 -11.68
C LYS A 82 -41.04 -9.86 -12.30
N LYS A 83 -41.16 -11.12 -12.72
CA LYS A 83 -40.06 -11.83 -13.39
C LYS A 83 -39.63 -11.15 -14.69
N PHE A 84 -40.58 -10.69 -15.49
CA PHE A 84 -40.31 -9.94 -16.73
C PHE A 84 -39.55 -8.64 -16.46
N VAL A 85 -39.98 -7.86 -15.46
CA VAL A 85 -39.29 -6.63 -15.02
C VAL A 85 -37.84 -6.93 -14.60
N THR A 86 -37.63 -7.98 -13.81
CA THR A 86 -36.28 -8.40 -13.38
C THR A 86 -35.42 -8.86 -14.55
N ASP A 87 -35.95 -9.72 -15.42
CA ASP A 87 -35.22 -10.25 -16.57
C ASP A 87 -34.84 -9.12 -17.54
N LEU A 88 -35.74 -8.16 -17.80
CA LEU A 88 -35.45 -6.98 -18.65
C LEU A 88 -34.40 -6.05 -18.03
N THR A 89 -34.48 -5.81 -16.73
CA THR A 89 -33.52 -4.96 -16.01
C THR A 89 -32.13 -5.57 -16.10
N MET A 90 -31.98 -6.85 -15.72
CA MET A 90 -30.71 -7.57 -15.77
C MET A 90 -30.15 -7.68 -17.19
N PHE A 91 -31.00 -7.98 -18.16
CA PHE A 91 -30.60 -8.11 -19.56
C PHE A 91 -30.20 -6.77 -20.16
N GLY A 92 -30.94 -5.70 -19.88
CA GLY A 92 -30.62 -4.33 -20.29
C GLY A 92 -29.27 -3.87 -19.75
N CYS A 93 -29.05 -4.01 -18.44
CA CYS A 93 -27.77 -3.67 -17.81
C CYS A 93 -26.60 -4.48 -18.42
N LYS A 94 -26.78 -5.78 -18.62
CA LYS A 94 -25.70 -6.65 -19.15
C LYS A 94 -25.34 -6.32 -20.61
N ILE A 95 -26.32 -6.10 -21.48
CA ILE A 95 -26.04 -5.71 -22.86
C ILE A 95 -25.39 -4.33 -22.92
N ALA A 96 -25.90 -3.38 -22.12
CA ALA A 96 -25.33 -2.04 -22.09
C ALA A 96 -23.87 -2.04 -21.60
N TYR A 97 -23.56 -2.91 -20.63
CA TYR A 97 -22.19 -3.16 -20.18
C TYR A 97 -21.30 -3.65 -21.33
N ASN A 98 -21.73 -4.70 -22.05
CA ASN A 98 -20.98 -5.22 -23.20
C ASN A 98 -20.75 -4.15 -24.28
N PHE A 99 -21.80 -3.42 -24.67
CA PHE A 99 -21.67 -2.35 -25.66
C PHE A 99 -20.72 -1.25 -25.20
N ARG A 100 -20.66 -0.95 -23.90
CA ARG A 100 -19.72 0.04 -23.38
C ARG A 100 -18.28 -0.47 -23.47
N ASP A 101 -18.04 -1.72 -23.09
CA ASP A 101 -16.70 -2.32 -23.09
C ASP A 101 -16.16 -2.48 -24.53
N GLU A 102 -17.03 -2.72 -25.50
CA GLU A 102 -16.67 -2.76 -26.93
C GLU A 102 -16.60 -1.38 -27.61
N GLY A 103 -16.78 -0.27 -26.87
CA GLY A 103 -16.65 1.09 -27.42
C GLY A 103 -17.89 1.61 -28.17
N PHE A 104 -19.07 1.05 -27.93
CA PHE A 104 -20.37 1.46 -28.49
C PHE A 104 -21.30 2.11 -27.45
N PRO A 105 -20.93 3.25 -26.84
CA PRO A 105 -21.70 3.86 -25.76
C PRO A 105 -23.10 4.34 -26.21
N SER A 106 -23.30 4.63 -27.50
CA SER A 106 -24.58 5.12 -28.04
C SER A 106 -25.61 3.99 -28.06
N SER A 107 -25.15 2.79 -28.40
CA SER A 107 -25.93 1.56 -28.36
C SER A 107 -26.24 1.18 -26.91
N ALA A 108 -25.28 1.30 -26.00
CA ALA A 108 -25.49 1.09 -24.56
C ALA A 108 -26.58 2.04 -24.01
N LEU A 109 -26.50 3.33 -24.32
CA LEU A 109 -27.48 4.32 -23.88
C LEU A 109 -28.88 4.02 -24.42
N ARG A 110 -28.97 3.64 -25.69
CA ARG A 110 -30.22 3.29 -26.37
C ARG A 110 -30.87 2.07 -25.70
N VAL A 111 -30.08 1.02 -25.43
CA VAL A 111 -30.52 -0.19 -24.70
C VAL A 111 -31.07 0.18 -23.33
N LEU A 112 -30.33 0.94 -22.53
CA LEU A 112 -30.74 1.31 -21.18
C LEU A 112 -32.03 2.16 -21.18
N LYS A 113 -32.12 3.17 -22.06
CA LYS A 113 -33.32 4.01 -22.20
C LYS A 113 -34.53 3.19 -22.65
N HIS A 114 -34.35 2.21 -23.55
CA HIS A 114 -35.44 1.31 -23.96
C HIS A 114 -35.87 0.37 -22.85
N SER A 115 -34.93 -0.26 -22.14
CA SER A 115 -35.24 -1.11 -20.99
C SER A 115 -35.99 -0.32 -19.91
N LEU A 116 -35.53 0.89 -19.60
CA LEU A 116 -36.17 1.77 -18.62
C LEU A 116 -37.59 2.15 -19.04
N ALA A 117 -37.79 2.52 -20.31
CA ALA A 117 -39.12 2.83 -20.85
C ALA A 117 -40.04 1.60 -20.83
N ALA A 118 -39.52 0.41 -21.14
CA ALA A 118 -40.30 -0.83 -21.13
C ALA A 118 -40.77 -1.20 -19.72
N ILE A 119 -39.88 -1.19 -18.72
CA ILE A 119 -40.27 -1.54 -17.35
C ILE A 119 -41.21 -0.50 -16.72
N ARG A 120 -41.04 0.81 -17.03
CA ARG A 120 -41.87 1.89 -16.48
C ARG A 120 -43.32 1.84 -16.96
N ARG A 121 -43.57 1.18 -18.09
CA ARG A 121 -44.93 0.96 -18.58
C ARG A 121 -45.62 -0.22 -17.88
N VAL A 122 -44.88 -1.14 -17.24
CA VAL A 122 -45.46 -2.30 -16.55
C VAL A 122 -46.24 -1.82 -15.32
N LYS A 123 -47.55 -2.09 -15.31
CA LYS A 123 -48.41 -1.79 -14.17
C LYS A 123 -48.48 -2.97 -13.20
N LEU A 124 -47.83 -2.82 -12.05
CA LEU A 124 -47.97 -3.72 -10.89
C LEU A 124 -48.82 -3.04 -9.81
N SER A 125 -49.55 -3.82 -9.02
CA SER A 125 -50.22 -3.30 -7.83
C SER A 125 -49.23 -2.76 -6.79
N ASP A 126 -48.05 -3.40 -6.72
CA ASP A 126 -46.89 -2.93 -5.98
C ASP A 126 -45.99 -2.08 -6.90
N THR A 127 -46.28 -0.78 -6.96
CA THR A 127 -45.50 0.18 -7.77
C THR A 127 -44.04 0.28 -7.32
N SER A 128 -43.77 0.01 -6.04
CA SER A 128 -42.42 0.00 -5.48
C SER A 128 -41.50 -1.03 -6.14
N TYR A 129 -42.06 -2.12 -6.68
CA TYR A 129 -41.27 -3.14 -7.39
C TYR A 129 -40.65 -2.62 -8.68
N VAL A 130 -41.41 -1.88 -9.48
CA VAL A 130 -40.91 -1.27 -10.72
C VAL A 130 -39.90 -0.18 -10.39
N ASP A 131 -40.16 0.61 -9.35
CA ASP A 131 -39.24 1.65 -8.90
C ASP A 131 -37.89 1.06 -8.47
N ARG A 132 -37.88 -0.01 -7.65
CA ARG A 132 -36.67 -0.73 -7.25
C ARG A 132 -35.87 -1.26 -8.44
N ALA A 133 -36.54 -1.83 -9.44
CA ALA A 133 -35.88 -2.31 -10.65
C ALA A 133 -35.33 -1.15 -11.50
N ALA A 134 -36.06 -0.04 -11.59
CA ALA A 134 -35.69 1.10 -12.40
C ALA A 134 -34.47 1.86 -11.86
N VAL A 135 -34.26 1.88 -10.54
CA VAL A 135 -33.18 2.64 -9.89
C VAL A 135 -31.81 2.33 -10.53
N HIS A 136 -31.48 1.05 -10.74
CA HIS A 136 -30.20 0.66 -11.34
C HIS A 136 -30.07 1.12 -12.80
N LEU A 137 -31.15 1.05 -13.58
CA LEU A 137 -31.17 1.57 -14.94
C LEU A 137 -31.02 3.09 -14.98
N TYR A 138 -31.64 3.85 -14.06
CA TYR A 138 -31.44 5.28 -13.94
C TYR A 138 -29.97 5.62 -13.70
N ASN A 139 -29.31 4.92 -12.78
CA ASN A 139 -27.90 5.11 -12.52
C ASN A 139 -27.00 4.74 -13.72
N ASP A 140 -27.29 3.63 -14.41
CA ASP A 140 -26.51 3.24 -15.58
C ASP A 140 -26.69 4.23 -16.74
N VAL A 141 -27.90 4.74 -16.96
CA VAL A 141 -28.16 5.81 -17.93
C VAL A 141 -27.36 7.07 -17.56
N CYS A 142 -27.36 7.45 -16.27
CA CYS A 142 -26.55 8.57 -15.78
C CYS A 142 -25.07 8.39 -16.13
N ASN A 143 -24.50 7.23 -15.82
CA ASN A 143 -23.08 6.94 -16.07
C ASN A 143 -22.72 7.00 -17.56
N VAL A 144 -23.57 6.44 -18.43
CA VAL A 144 -23.33 6.50 -19.88
C VAL A 144 -23.46 7.94 -20.40
N LEU A 145 -24.47 8.70 -19.96
CA LEU A 145 -24.65 10.10 -20.36
C LEU A 145 -23.49 10.99 -19.91
N ARG A 146 -22.98 10.77 -18.69
CA ARG A 146 -21.81 11.48 -18.16
C ARG A 146 -20.59 11.23 -19.03
N ASN A 147 -20.33 9.98 -19.40
CA ASN A 147 -19.22 9.63 -20.30
C ASN A 147 -19.36 10.24 -21.71
N PHE A 148 -20.58 10.65 -22.12
CA PHE A 148 -20.84 11.42 -23.34
C PHE A 148 -20.67 12.94 -23.20
N GLY A 149 -20.33 13.44 -22.01
CA GLY A 149 -20.32 14.87 -21.71
C GLY A 149 -21.73 15.49 -21.63
N ARG A 150 -22.80 14.67 -21.61
CA ARG A 150 -24.19 15.15 -21.45
C ARG A 150 -24.53 15.30 -19.97
N THR A 151 -23.75 16.11 -19.26
CA THR A 151 -23.78 16.24 -17.79
C THR A 151 -25.15 16.66 -17.27
N ALA A 152 -25.82 17.63 -17.91
CA ALA A 152 -27.14 18.10 -17.52
C ALA A 152 -28.21 16.99 -17.52
N GLU A 153 -28.23 16.14 -18.55
CA GLU A 153 -29.12 14.98 -18.58
C GLU A 153 -28.70 13.93 -17.55
N ALA A 154 -27.40 13.63 -17.46
CA ALA A 154 -26.87 12.67 -16.50
C ALA A 154 -27.30 13.02 -15.06
N LYS A 155 -27.19 14.30 -14.68
CA LYS A 155 -27.59 14.86 -13.39
C LYS A 155 -29.04 14.53 -13.05
N GLY A 156 -29.96 14.69 -14.01
CA GLY A 156 -31.37 14.34 -13.84
C GLY A 156 -31.60 12.85 -13.60
N PHE A 157 -30.92 11.97 -14.33
CA PHE A 157 -31.03 10.53 -14.15
C PHE A 157 -30.41 10.05 -12.82
N CYS A 158 -29.27 10.60 -12.42
CA CYS A 158 -28.63 10.30 -11.14
C CYS A 158 -29.50 10.78 -9.96
N ALA A 159 -30.05 11.99 -10.03
CA ALA A 159 -30.95 12.51 -9.01
C ALA A 159 -32.23 11.65 -8.89
N ALA A 160 -32.79 11.20 -10.01
CA ALA A 160 -33.94 10.30 -10.02
C ALA A 160 -33.62 8.93 -9.36
N ALA A 161 -32.42 8.38 -9.59
CA ALA A 161 -31.98 7.15 -8.93
C ALA A 161 -31.91 7.30 -7.40
N ILE A 162 -31.35 8.41 -6.92
CA ILE A 162 -31.23 8.72 -5.48
C ILE A 162 -32.63 8.92 -4.86
N ASP A 163 -33.50 9.73 -5.48
CA ASP A 163 -34.87 9.97 -4.98
C ASP A 163 -35.69 8.68 -4.89
N LEU A 164 -35.62 7.83 -5.92
CA LEU A 164 -36.27 6.51 -5.89
C LEU A 164 -35.68 5.61 -4.81
N THR A 165 -34.39 5.72 -4.53
CA THR A 165 -33.74 4.95 -3.47
C THR A 165 -34.25 5.37 -2.10
N TYR A 166 -34.36 6.67 -1.82
CA TYR A 166 -34.95 7.16 -0.56
C TYR A 166 -36.42 6.76 -0.41
N LYS A 167 -37.22 6.79 -1.49
CA LYS A 167 -38.62 6.32 -1.49
C LYS A 167 -38.76 4.82 -1.21
N ASN A 168 -37.69 4.04 -1.39
CA ASN A 168 -37.69 2.59 -1.24
C ASN A 168 -36.66 2.12 -0.18
N ILE A 169 -36.38 2.97 0.81
CA ILE A 169 -35.43 2.67 1.89
C ILE A 169 -35.87 1.39 2.64
N GLY A 170 -34.90 0.54 3.00
CA GLY A 170 -35.16 -0.78 3.60
C GLY A 170 -35.33 -1.93 2.60
N PHE A 171 -35.55 -1.65 1.31
CA PHE A 171 -35.50 -2.66 0.24
C PHE A 171 -34.25 -2.54 -0.65
N ILE A 172 -33.72 -1.32 -0.78
CA ILE A 172 -32.49 -1.06 -1.52
C ILE A 172 -31.35 -0.91 -0.52
N SER A 173 -30.20 -1.52 -0.81
CA SER A 173 -29.04 -1.51 0.07
C SER A 173 -28.42 -0.12 0.19
N ASN A 174 -27.85 0.19 1.35
CA ASN A 174 -27.05 1.40 1.56
C ASN A 174 -25.87 1.48 0.58
N SER A 175 -25.33 0.34 0.14
CA SER A 175 -24.29 0.28 -0.90
C SER A 175 -24.75 0.81 -2.26
N SER A 176 -26.03 0.63 -2.61
CA SER A 176 -26.59 1.18 -3.85
C SER A 176 -26.76 2.69 -3.73
N LEU A 177 -27.27 3.17 -2.58
CA LEU A 177 -27.40 4.60 -2.30
C LEU A 177 -26.05 5.31 -2.36
N SER A 178 -25.02 4.76 -1.72
CA SER A 178 -23.65 5.26 -1.77
C SER A 178 -23.16 5.38 -3.22
N LYS A 179 -23.28 4.31 -4.03
CA LYS A 179 -22.89 4.32 -5.44
C LYS A 179 -23.60 5.39 -6.27
N PHE A 180 -24.88 5.65 -6.01
CA PHE A 180 -25.64 6.65 -6.77
C PHE A 180 -25.25 8.07 -6.38
N GLN A 181 -25.03 8.32 -5.09
CA GLN A 181 -24.50 9.59 -4.59
C GLN A 181 -23.10 9.85 -5.14
N PHE A 182 -22.24 8.82 -5.19
CA PHE A 182 -20.93 8.89 -5.80
C PHE A 182 -20.97 9.28 -7.29
N ASN A 183 -21.81 8.62 -8.08
CA ASN A 183 -21.94 8.92 -9.51
C ASN A 183 -22.51 10.33 -9.76
N LEU A 184 -23.45 10.80 -8.94
CA LEU A 184 -23.90 12.18 -9.03
C LEU A 184 -22.78 13.16 -8.68
N GLY A 185 -21.97 12.86 -7.66
CA GLY A 185 -20.79 13.65 -7.31
C GLY A 185 -19.79 13.75 -8.47
N LYS A 186 -19.59 12.66 -9.22
CA LYS A 186 -18.77 12.69 -10.46
C LYS A 186 -19.36 13.62 -11.53
N VAL A 187 -20.68 13.67 -11.69
CA VAL A 187 -21.32 14.60 -12.64
C VAL A 187 -21.05 16.05 -12.25
N TYR A 188 -21.16 16.40 -10.96
CA TYR A 188 -20.81 17.75 -10.48
C TYR A 188 -19.32 18.06 -10.65
N SER A 189 -18.45 17.07 -10.41
CA SER A 189 -17.01 17.21 -10.66
C SER A 189 -16.68 17.45 -12.14
N ASP A 190 -17.40 16.83 -13.07
CA ASP A 190 -17.23 17.05 -14.52
C ASP A 190 -17.71 18.47 -14.93
N GLU A 191 -18.52 19.13 -14.11
CA GLU A 191 -18.97 20.53 -14.26
C GLU A 191 -18.07 21.53 -13.51
N ASP A 192 -16.94 21.07 -12.95
CA ASP A 192 -16.05 21.84 -12.05
C ASP A 192 -16.75 22.38 -10.78
N ASP A 193 -17.92 21.84 -10.42
CA ASP A 193 -18.67 22.17 -9.20
C ASP A 193 -18.21 21.25 -8.04
N TRP A 194 -17.01 21.55 -7.55
CA TRP A 194 -16.34 20.76 -6.52
C TRP A 194 -17.06 20.81 -5.16
N GLU A 195 -17.79 21.89 -4.86
CA GLU A 195 -18.52 22.05 -3.60
C GLU A 195 -19.67 21.03 -3.51
N ASN A 196 -20.51 20.97 -4.55
CA ASN A 196 -21.60 19.99 -4.58
C ASN A 196 -21.10 18.56 -4.72
N ALA A 197 -19.98 18.34 -5.43
CA ALA A 197 -19.32 17.03 -5.49
C ALA A 197 -18.89 16.53 -4.10
N VAL A 198 -18.24 17.38 -3.30
CA VAL A 198 -17.81 17.04 -1.93
C VAL A 198 -19.01 16.70 -1.04
N VAL A 199 -20.10 17.48 -1.11
CA VAL A 199 -21.32 17.20 -0.33
C VAL A 199 -21.88 15.81 -0.66
N LEU A 200 -21.90 15.45 -1.94
CA LEU A 200 -22.42 14.16 -2.38
C LEU A 200 -21.49 12.99 -2.03
N TRP A 201 -20.18 13.17 -2.18
CA TRP A 201 -19.21 12.14 -1.81
C TRP A 201 -19.12 11.93 -0.29
N ARG A 202 -19.31 12.97 0.54
CA ARG A 202 -19.46 12.81 1.99
C ARG A 202 -20.69 11.98 2.34
N LYS A 203 -21.83 12.24 1.71
CA LYS A 203 -23.04 11.42 1.88
C LYS A 203 -22.85 9.98 1.41
N ALA A 204 -22.14 9.79 0.29
CA ALA A 204 -21.79 8.46 -0.20
C ALA A 204 -20.97 7.68 0.82
N LEU A 205 -19.98 8.35 1.43
CA LEU A 205 -19.12 7.79 2.47
C LEU A 205 -19.88 7.45 3.77
N GLU A 206 -20.86 8.28 4.16
CA GLU A 206 -21.75 8.00 5.29
C GLU A 206 -22.59 6.74 5.06
N ALA A 207 -22.99 6.48 3.82
CA ALA A 207 -23.78 5.30 3.46
C ALA A 207 -22.91 4.03 3.34
N MET A 208 -21.70 4.15 2.78
CA MET A 208 -20.71 3.07 2.69
C MET A 208 -19.34 3.67 2.39
N GLU A 209 -18.31 3.22 3.11
CA GLU A 209 -16.93 3.57 2.81
C GLU A 209 -16.43 2.80 1.57
N ASP A 210 -15.94 3.53 0.58
CA ASP A 210 -15.35 2.96 -0.64
C ASP A 210 -14.13 3.78 -1.10
N VAL A 211 -13.17 3.08 -1.69
CA VAL A 211 -11.86 3.60 -2.06
C VAL A 211 -11.98 4.72 -3.11
N ASP A 212 -12.87 4.56 -4.10
CA ASP A 212 -13.07 5.52 -5.19
C ASP A 212 -13.64 6.86 -4.68
N THR A 213 -14.59 6.81 -3.72
CA THR A 213 -15.15 7.99 -3.06
C THR A 213 -14.10 8.70 -2.21
N LEU A 214 -13.26 7.96 -1.46
CA LEU A 214 -12.15 8.53 -0.68
C LEU A 214 -11.14 9.25 -1.61
N ILE A 215 -10.75 8.62 -2.72
CA ILE A 215 -9.88 9.23 -3.73
C ILE A 215 -10.53 10.50 -4.30
N SER A 216 -11.81 10.44 -4.64
CA SER A 216 -12.53 11.57 -5.25
C SER A 216 -12.65 12.77 -4.31
N LEU A 217 -12.91 12.53 -3.01
CA LEU A 217 -12.85 13.56 -1.98
C LEU A 217 -11.45 14.16 -1.88
N GLY A 218 -10.40 13.33 -1.84
CA GLY A 218 -9.02 13.80 -1.80
C GLY A 218 -8.67 14.69 -2.99
N MET A 219 -9.13 14.34 -4.20
CA MET A 219 -8.94 15.16 -5.40
C MET A 219 -9.68 16.50 -5.31
N ALA A 220 -10.91 16.53 -4.79
CA ALA A 220 -11.64 17.78 -4.61
C ALA A 220 -10.94 18.73 -3.62
N TYR A 221 -10.50 18.24 -2.46
CA TYR A 221 -9.75 19.06 -1.51
C TYR A 221 -8.42 19.57 -2.11
N SER A 222 -7.72 18.72 -2.86
CA SER A 222 -6.49 19.11 -3.58
C SER A 222 -6.74 20.24 -4.60
N ARG A 223 -7.89 20.20 -5.28
CA ARG A 223 -8.32 21.24 -6.23
C ARG A 223 -8.68 22.55 -5.53
N GLN A 224 -9.24 22.48 -4.33
CA GLN A 224 -9.59 23.63 -3.48
C GLN A 224 -8.37 24.24 -2.77
N GLY A 225 -7.20 23.59 -2.84
CA GLY A 225 -5.97 24.06 -2.19
C GLY A 225 -5.75 23.49 -0.78
N GLU A 226 -6.72 22.72 -0.28
CA GLU A 226 -6.72 22.07 1.03
C GLU A 226 -5.90 20.77 0.98
N ALA A 227 -4.57 20.93 0.90
CA ALA A 227 -3.67 19.80 0.68
C ALA A 227 -3.61 18.82 1.86
N ALA A 228 -3.74 19.29 3.10
CA ALA A 228 -3.69 18.42 4.28
C ALA A 228 -4.88 17.45 4.29
N GLU A 229 -6.08 17.96 4.02
CA GLU A 229 -7.33 17.24 3.91
C GLU A 229 -7.25 16.24 2.74
N ALA A 230 -6.74 16.69 1.59
CA ALA A 230 -6.55 15.84 0.42
C ALA A 230 -5.68 14.62 0.74
N LEU A 231 -4.52 14.84 1.38
CA LEU A 231 -3.59 13.78 1.75
C LEU A 231 -4.19 12.83 2.79
N ALA A 232 -5.00 13.34 3.73
CA ALA A 232 -5.70 12.51 4.70
C ALA A 232 -6.69 11.53 4.02
N PHE A 233 -7.45 12.01 3.03
CA PHE A 233 -8.35 11.16 2.25
C PHE A 233 -7.62 10.14 1.38
N PHE A 234 -6.53 10.52 0.71
CA PHE A 234 -5.71 9.57 -0.05
C PHE A 234 -5.13 8.48 0.84
N LYS A 235 -4.71 8.84 2.06
CA LYS A 235 -4.17 7.84 2.96
C LYS A 235 -5.24 6.91 3.54
N ARG A 236 -6.46 7.39 3.79
CA ARG A 236 -7.60 6.51 4.10
C ARG A 236 -7.93 5.56 2.94
N ALA A 237 -7.89 6.05 1.71
CA ALA A 237 -8.08 5.23 0.51
C ALA A 237 -7.03 4.11 0.41
N PHE A 238 -5.76 4.45 0.68
CA PHE A 238 -4.67 3.48 0.75
C PHE A 238 -4.87 2.43 1.84
N LEU A 239 -5.23 2.84 3.07
CA LEU A 239 -5.46 1.87 4.14
C LEU A 239 -6.62 0.91 3.82
N SER A 240 -7.63 1.39 3.09
CA SER A 240 -8.78 0.57 2.69
C SER A 240 -8.42 -0.42 1.57
N ASP A 241 -7.57 -0.03 0.62
CA ASP A 241 -7.04 -0.92 -0.42
C ASP A 241 -5.58 -0.57 -0.74
N PRO A 242 -4.63 -1.26 -0.10
CA PRO A 242 -3.21 -1.03 -0.32
C PRO A 242 -2.72 -1.38 -1.74
N SER A 243 -3.49 -2.16 -2.49
CA SER A 243 -3.17 -2.52 -3.88
C SER A 243 -3.60 -1.43 -4.87
N HIS A 244 -4.48 -0.51 -4.46
CA HIS A 244 -4.96 0.57 -5.31
C HIS A 244 -3.88 1.66 -5.46
N PRO A 245 -3.39 1.94 -6.68
CA PRO A 245 -2.23 2.83 -6.87
C PRO A 245 -2.59 4.30 -7.02
N PHE A 246 -3.83 4.60 -7.38
CA PHE A 246 -4.31 5.95 -7.65
C PHE A 246 -4.18 6.94 -6.48
N PRO A 247 -4.39 6.55 -5.19
CA PRO A 247 -4.12 7.41 -4.04
C PRO A 247 -2.70 7.97 -4.03
N PHE A 248 -1.69 7.19 -4.43
CA PHE A 248 -0.29 7.62 -4.48
C PHE A 248 -0.03 8.62 -5.60
N VAL A 249 -0.60 8.38 -6.80
CA VAL A 249 -0.50 9.33 -7.93
C VAL A 249 -1.15 10.66 -7.56
N ALA A 250 -2.32 10.60 -6.92
CA ALA A 250 -3.08 11.77 -6.53
C ALA A 250 -2.42 12.54 -5.36
N ALA A 251 -1.86 11.83 -4.38
CA ALA A 251 -1.07 12.41 -3.29
C ALA A 251 0.20 13.08 -3.81
N ALA A 252 0.97 12.40 -4.68
CA ALA A 252 2.16 12.98 -5.29
C ALA A 252 1.83 14.22 -6.12
N THR A 253 0.76 14.18 -6.92
CA THR A 253 0.30 15.33 -7.70
C THR A 253 -0.08 16.50 -6.78
N THR A 254 -0.69 16.22 -5.63
CA THR A 254 -1.05 17.25 -4.63
C THR A 254 0.20 17.88 -4.01
N LEU A 255 1.19 17.07 -3.65
CA LEU A 255 2.46 17.54 -3.09
C LEU A 255 3.26 18.37 -4.11
N MET A 256 3.28 17.97 -5.39
CA MET A 256 3.90 18.77 -6.45
C MET A 256 3.25 20.15 -6.60
N ARG A 257 1.92 20.25 -6.46
CA ARG A 257 1.19 21.54 -6.50
C ARG A 257 1.53 22.44 -5.33
N GLN A 258 1.90 21.86 -4.19
CA GLN A 258 2.34 22.57 -2.98
C GLN A 258 3.84 22.91 -3.00
N GLY A 259 4.57 22.55 -4.06
CA GLY A 259 6.03 22.76 -4.16
C GLY A 259 6.87 21.73 -3.41
N ASP A 260 6.25 20.71 -2.81
CA ASP A 260 6.94 19.61 -2.12
C ASP A 260 7.34 18.51 -3.13
N HIS A 261 8.32 18.86 -3.97
CA HIS A 261 8.83 17.99 -5.02
C HIS A 261 9.56 16.77 -4.47
N PHE A 262 10.10 16.85 -3.25
CA PHE A 262 10.83 15.75 -2.63
C PHE A 262 9.88 14.61 -2.25
N HIS A 263 8.85 14.88 -1.43
CA HIS A 263 7.92 13.83 -1.00
C HIS A 263 7.06 13.32 -2.16
N ALA A 264 6.73 14.18 -3.14
CA ALA A 264 6.09 13.74 -4.37
C ALA A 264 6.94 12.73 -5.14
N ARG A 265 8.25 12.97 -5.28
CA ARG A 265 9.15 12.07 -5.99
C ARG A 265 9.29 10.73 -5.27
N GLU A 266 9.31 10.72 -3.95
CA GLU A 266 9.35 9.49 -3.15
C GLU A 266 8.07 8.65 -3.33
N LEU A 267 6.88 9.28 -3.30
CA LEU A 267 5.62 8.59 -3.57
C LEU A 267 5.54 8.03 -5.00
N LEU A 268 6.07 8.76 -5.98
CA LEU A 268 6.12 8.30 -7.38
C LEU A 268 7.18 7.21 -7.59
N ARG A 269 8.24 7.14 -6.78
CA ARG A 269 9.21 6.05 -6.80
C ARG A 269 8.62 4.74 -6.31
N TRP A 270 7.75 4.80 -5.29
CA TRP A 270 7.00 3.63 -4.82
C TRP A 270 6.14 3.02 -5.95
N LEU A 271 5.46 3.86 -6.73
CA LEU A 271 4.70 3.45 -7.91
C LEU A 271 5.55 2.90 -9.06
N ARG A 272 6.88 3.06 -9.02
CA ARG A 272 7.80 2.62 -10.07
C ARG A 272 8.33 1.18 -9.88
N GLN A 273 7.90 0.48 -8.81
CA GLN A 273 8.37 -0.85 -8.44
C GLN A 273 7.47 -1.97 -9.03
N PRO A 274 8.02 -3.17 -9.34
CA PRO A 274 7.29 -4.24 -10.02
C PRO A 274 6.16 -4.89 -9.20
N GLU A 275 6.10 -4.70 -7.88
CA GLU A 275 4.99 -5.22 -7.06
C GLU A 275 3.73 -4.33 -7.07
N GLY A 276 3.83 -3.10 -7.58
CA GLY A 276 2.65 -2.32 -7.95
C GLY A 276 2.19 -2.81 -9.32
N GLU A 277 1.06 -3.51 -9.39
CA GLU A 277 0.50 -4.03 -10.64
C GLU A 277 -0.02 -2.88 -11.52
N VAL A 278 0.85 -1.98 -11.98
CA VAL A 278 0.48 -0.79 -12.73
C VAL A 278 1.58 -0.27 -13.64
N GLY A 279 2.01 -1.15 -14.56
CA GLY A 279 2.72 -0.73 -15.77
C GLY A 279 2.02 0.43 -16.50
N TYR A 280 0.70 0.54 -16.39
CA TYR A 280 -0.12 1.59 -17.01
C TYR A 280 0.23 3.02 -16.57
N TYR A 281 0.60 3.28 -15.31
CA TYR A 281 0.89 4.65 -14.83
C TYR A 281 2.35 5.07 -15.02
N HIS A 282 3.25 4.12 -15.31
CA HIS A 282 4.65 4.40 -15.63
C HIS A 282 4.82 5.22 -16.91
N ASP A 283 4.05 4.90 -17.95
CA ASP A 283 4.08 5.62 -19.24
C ASP A 283 3.43 7.00 -19.12
N LEU A 284 2.36 7.12 -18.33
CA LEU A 284 1.71 8.39 -17.98
C LEU A 284 2.66 9.36 -17.26
N LEU A 285 3.57 8.85 -16.42
CA LEU A 285 4.59 9.66 -15.73
C LEU A 285 5.74 10.08 -16.66
N ARG A 286 6.15 9.25 -17.63
CA ARG A 286 7.15 9.62 -18.65
C ARG A 286 6.62 10.68 -19.62
N VAL A 287 5.35 10.61 -20.00
CA VAL A 287 4.68 11.65 -20.81
C VAL A 287 4.57 12.97 -20.03
N ARG A 288 4.35 12.92 -18.71
CA ARG A 288 4.27 14.09 -17.82
C ARG A 288 5.60 14.82 -17.60
N GLU A 289 6.72 14.09 -17.54
CA GLU A 289 8.06 14.69 -17.39
C GLU A 289 8.54 15.42 -18.67
N GLY A 290 7.83 15.30 -19.80
CA GLY A 290 8.19 15.88 -21.09
C GLY A 290 7.30 17.00 -21.64
N MET A 291 6.20 17.39 -20.98
CA MET A 291 5.27 18.42 -21.50
C MET A 291 5.09 19.58 -20.51
N THR A 292 5.38 20.79 -20.99
CA THR A 292 4.96 22.06 -20.36
C THR A 292 3.44 22.13 -20.25
N ALA A 293 2.94 22.87 -19.28
CA ALA A 293 1.59 22.86 -18.69
C ALA A 293 0.35 23.12 -19.61
N GLU A 294 0.46 23.01 -20.92
CA GLU A 294 -0.61 23.38 -21.88
C GLU A 294 -0.77 22.35 -23.00
N ALA A 295 -1.31 21.15 -22.69
CA ALA A 295 -2.10 20.32 -23.61
C ALA A 295 -2.42 18.96 -22.97
N PHE A 296 -3.70 18.65 -22.77
CA PHE A 296 -4.17 17.28 -22.50
C PHE A 296 -5.35 16.96 -23.43
N PRO A 297 -5.32 15.85 -24.20
CA PRO A 297 -6.50 15.24 -24.77
C PRO A 297 -7.07 14.18 -23.82
N SER A 298 -8.40 14.10 -23.75
CA SER A 298 -9.18 13.45 -22.70
C SER A 298 -9.44 11.93 -22.85
N SER A 299 -8.65 11.17 -23.61
CA SER A 299 -8.92 9.72 -23.75
C SER A 299 -7.76 8.91 -24.34
N ILE A 300 -7.24 7.93 -23.61
CA ILE A 300 -6.34 6.88 -24.13
C ILE A 300 -6.66 5.52 -23.48
N VAL A 301 -6.77 4.44 -24.28
CA VAL A 301 -7.08 3.05 -23.91
C VAL A 301 -5.99 2.10 -24.48
N TRP A 302 -5.49 1.09 -23.73
CA TRP A 302 -4.46 0.11 -24.19
C TRP A 302 -4.63 -1.32 -23.61
N HIS A 303 -3.97 -2.35 -24.22
CA HIS A 303 -4.18 -3.82 -24.09
C HIS A 303 -2.96 -4.63 -23.53
N ASP A 304 -3.18 -5.88 -23.10
CA ASP A 304 -2.36 -6.69 -22.16
C ASP A 304 -1.06 -7.40 -22.67
N ASP A 305 -0.79 -7.53 -23.97
CA ASP A 305 0.27 -8.44 -24.48
C ASP A 305 1.74 -7.96 -24.30
N ASP A 306 1.97 -6.70 -23.91
CA ASP A 306 3.32 -6.11 -23.83
C ASP A 306 4.09 -6.46 -22.53
N LEU A 307 3.45 -7.11 -21.55
CA LEU A 307 3.96 -7.26 -20.18
C LEU A 307 5.06 -8.34 -20.02
N HIS A 308 5.10 -9.35 -20.89
CA HIS A 308 5.86 -10.58 -20.60
C HIS A 308 7.34 -10.53 -20.99
N GLN A 309 7.71 -9.75 -22.01
CA GLN A 309 9.09 -9.65 -22.52
C GLN A 309 10.01 -8.74 -21.69
N LEU A 310 9.45 -7.93 -20.79
CA LEU A 310 10.21 -6.95 -19.99
C LEU A 310 10.78 -7.51 -18.67
N LYS A 311 10.24 -8.62 -18.17
CA LYS A 311 10.69 -9.28 -16.92
C LYS A 311 12.14 -9.77 -16.98
N GLU A 312 12.57 -10.33 -18.11
CA GLU A 312 13.90 -10.95 -18.23
C GLU A 312 15.05 -9.94 -18.39
N ARG A 313 14.80 -8.76 -18.96
CA ARG A 313 15.86 -7.75 -19.18
C ARG A 313 16.25 -6.98 -17.91
N ARG A 314 15.38 -6.95 -16.88
CA ARG A 314 15.54 -6.13 -15.67
C ARG A 314 16.42 -6.76 -14.58
N ILE A 315 16.46 -8.10 -14.51
CA ILE A 315 17.36 -8.85 -13.60
C ILE A 315 18.84 -8.51 -13.89
N ILE A 316 19.15 -8.20 -15.14
CA ILE A 316 20.52 -7.92 -15.60
C ILE A 316 20.95 -6.47 -15.30
N SER A 317 20.03 -5.50 -15.24
CA SER A 317 20.41 -4.08 -15.10
C SER A 317 20.53 -3.58 -13.65
N ILE A 318 19.80 -4.16 -12.68
CA ILE A 318 19.87 -3.77 -11.25
C ILE A 318 21.24 -4.15 -10.64
N ALA A 319 21.88 -5.19 -11.17
CA ALA A 319 23.23 -5.57 -10.77
C ALA A 319 24.32 -4.56 -11.21
N GLN A 320 23.99 -3.54 -12.02
CA GLN A 320 24.99 -2.73 -12.72
C GLN A 320 24.99 -1.23 -12.38
N SER A 321 24.18 -0.72 -11.45
CA SER A 321 24.16 0.72 -11.11
C SER A 321 24.33 1.00 -9.61
N ASP A 322 25.58 1.03 -9.14
CA ASP A 322 26.23 2.11 -8.36
C ASP A 322 27.45 1.53 -7.61
N GLN A 323 28.63 1.63 -8.24
CA GLN A 323 29.91 1.21 -7.65
C GLN A 323 30.42 2.29 -6.69
N SER A 324 30.12 2.21 -5.39
CA SER A 324 31.06 2.70 -4.34
C SER A 324 30.67 2.41 -2.90
N LEU A 325 29.38 2.27 -2.53
CA LEU A 325 28.98 2.11 -1.13
C LEU A 325 28.96 0.63 -0.69
N SER A 326 29.88 0.26 0.21
CA SER A 326 29.96 -1.09 0.80
C SER A 326 29.28 -1.13 2.17
N ALA A 327 28.22 -1.91 2.32
CA ALA A 327 27.51 -2.03 3.60
C ALA A 327 26.86 -3.40 3.81
N ALA A 328 26.53 -3.73 5.06
CA ALA A 328 25.82 -4.96 5.42
C ALA A 328 24.78 -4.71 6.54
N ILE A 329 23.75 -5.54 6.56
CA ILE A 329 22.77 -5.61 7.66
C ILE A 329 23.21 -6.73 8.60
N VAL A 330 23.29 -6.45 9.89
CA VAL A 330 23.96 -7.31 10.86
C VAL A 330 23.01 -7.71 11.99
N TYR A 331 22.99 -9.02 12.26
CA TYR A 331 22.31 -9.64 13.39
C TYR A 331 23.30 -10.40 14.28
N LEU A 332 22.97 -10.56 15.55
CA LEU A 332 23.58 -11.55 16.44
C LEU A 332 22.46 -12.42 17.02
N THR A 333 22.54 -13.74 16.81
CA THR A 333 21.55 -14.69 17.32
C THR A 333 22.16 -15.71 18.27
N SER A 334 21.33 -16.30 19.13
CA SER A 334 21.68 -17.47 19.93
C SER A 334 20.96 -18.72 19.44
N LYS A 335 21.19 -19.85 20.13
CA LYS A 335 20.51 -21.13 19.90
C LYS A 335 19.11 -21.23 20.51
N ALA A 336 18.64 -20.17 21.18
CA ALA A 336 17.33 -20.17 21.81
C ALA A 336 16.24 -20.19 20.72
N ASP A 337 15.22 -21.03 20.88
CA ASP A 337 14.14 -21.16 19.90
C ASP A 337 13.42 -19.82 19.64
N GLU A 338 13.29 -18.98 20.67
CA GLU A 338 12.71 -17.64 20.58
C GLU A 338 13.55 -16.74 19.67
N ASP A 339 14.87 -16.63 19.91
CA ASP A 339 15.78 -15.86 19.05
C ASP A 339 15.75 -16.32 17.59
N ILE A 340 15.63 -17.63 17.33
CA ILE A 340 15.55 -18.20 15.98
C ILE A 340 14.21 -17.83 15.31
N GLN A 341 13.10 -17.90 16.05
CA GLN A 341 11.79 -17.50 15.54
C GLN A 341 11.74 -16.00 15.23
N ASP A 342 12.27 -15.18 16.13
CA ASP A 342 12.35 -13.73 15.98
C ASP A 342 13.24 -13.36 14.81
N LEU A 343 14.44 -13.96 14.69
CA LEU A 343 15.31 -13.76 13.54
C LEU A 343 14.61 -14.13 12.23
N ASN A 344 13.94 -15.27 12.17
CA ASN A 344 13.22 -15.68 10.96
C ASN A 344 12.11 -14.68 10.59
N GLN A 345 11.38 -14.17 11.60
CA GLN A 345 10.36 -13.16 11.40
C GLN A 345 10.96 -11.80 10.99
N SER A 346 12.08 -11.40 11.58
CA SER A 346 12.81 -10.19 11.23
C SER A 346 13.34 -10.25 9.80
N LEU A 347 13.90 -11.39 9.37
CA LEU A 347 14.32 -11.62 7.98
C LEU A 347 13.13 -11.57 7.00
N ASN A 348 11.97 -12.12 7.37
CA ASN A 348 10.74 -12.01 6.55
C ASN A 348 10.31 -10.56 6.36
N LEU A 349 10.31 -9.79 7.45
CA LEU A 349 9.91 -8.39 7.42
C LEU A 349 10.96 -7.52 6.75
N LEU A 350 12.24 -7.84 6.88
CA LEU A 350 13.33 -7.17 6.17
C LEU A 350 13.19 -7.39 4.65
N GLU A 351 12.96 -8.63 4.22
CA GLU A 351 12.68 -8.96 2.82
C GLU A 351 11.48 -8.16 2.29
N LYS A 352 10.37 -8.19 3.04
CA LYS A 352 9.10 -7.57 2.64
C LYS A 352 9.11 -6.05 2.66
N ASN A 353 9.74 -5.43 3.66
CA ASN A 353 9.56 -4.00 3.95
C ASN A 353 10.81 -3.16 3.67
N TYR A 354 11.99 -3.76 3.60
CA TYR A 354 13.23 -3.06 3.28
C TYR A 354 13.70 -3.37 1.86
N PHE A 355 13.92 -4.65 1.53
CA PHE A 355 14.50 -5.04 0.23
C PHE A 355 13.54 -4.90 -0.95
N THR A 356 12.24 -4.74 -0.71
CA THR A 356 11.27 -4.33 -1.74
C THR A 356 11.45 -2.87 -2.19
N LEU A 357 11.98 -2.00 -1.32
CA LEU A 357 12.10 -0.56 -1.58
C LEU A 357 13.54 -0.10 -1.80
N HIS A 358 14.51 -0.86 -1.31
CA HIS A 358 15.91 -0.45 -1.23
C HIS A 358 16.84 -1.47 -1.87
N ARG A 359 18.09 -1.07 -2.09
CA ARG A 359 19.11 -1.95 -2.65
C ARG A 359 19.36 -3.14 -1.72
N TYR A 360 19.73 -4.28 -2.32
CA TYR A 360 20.15 -5.44 -1.56
C TYR A 360 21.51 -5.17 -0.90
N TYR A 361 21.52 -5.33 0.42
CA TYR A 361 22.73 -5.41 1.22
C TYR A 361 22.90 -6.85 1.68
N PRO A 362 24.12 -7.39 1.70
CA PRO A 362 24.36 -8.69 2.31
C PRO A 362 23.91 -8.67 3.79
N VAL A 363 23.32 -9.77 4.22
CA VAL A 363 22.89 -9.95 5.62
C VAL A 363 23.90 -10.84 6.34
N TYR A 364 24.51 -10.32 7.40
CA TYR A 364 25.50 -11.03 8.21
C TYR A 364 24.88 -11.43 9.53
N VAL A 365 24.76 -12.75 9.76
CA VAL A 365 24.24 -13.32 10.99
C VAL A 365 25.39 -13.88 11.79
N PHE A 366 25.74 -13.22 12.89
CA PHE A 366 26.72 -13.70 13.84
C PHE A 366 26.08 -14.66 14.85
N TYR A 367 26.82 -15.68 15.27
CA TYR A 367 26.34 -16.65 16.25
C TYR A 367 27.48 -17.36 16.97
N ASP A 368 27.26 -17.80 18.21
CA ASP A 368 28.22 -18.62 18.96
C ASP A 368 28.02 -20.11 18.68
N PHE A 369 26.77 -20.58 18.82
CA PHE A 369 26.37 -21.96 18.56
C PHE A 369 25.02 -22.00 17.84
N LEU A 370 24.98 -22.68 16.69
CA LEU A 370 23.78 -23.01 15.93
C LEU A 370 23.97 -24.40 15.29
N GLU A 371 22.90 -25.15 15.16
CA GLU A 371 22.91 -26.40 14.40
C GLU A 371 22.91 -26.11 12.90
N GLU A 372 23.52 -26.99 12.11
CA GLU A 372 23.55 -26.88 10.65
C GLU A 372 22.14 -26.88 10.04
N SER A 373 21.22 -27.67 10.62
CA SER A 373 19.79 -27.69 10.29
C SER A 373 19.14 -26.31 10.43
N THR A 374 19.45 -25.59 11.50
CA THR A 374 18.93 -24.23 11.76
C THR A 374 19.49 -23.22 10.76
N ILE A 375 20.79 -23.31 10.45
CA ILE A 375 21.42 -22.44 9.44
C ILE A 375 20.76 -22.66 8.07
N LEU A 376 20.53 -23.92 7.69
CA LEU A 376 19.84 -24.25 6.43
C LEU A 376 18.39 -23.74 6.40
N GLN A 377 17.68 -23.78 7.53
CA GLN A 377 16.32 -23.26 7.64
C GLN A 377 16.25 -21.73 7.50
N LEU A 378 17.20 -21.02 8.11
CA LEU A 378 17.26 -19.56 8.07
C LEU A 378 17.83 -19.01 6.76
N ASN A 379 18.64 -19.82 6.05
CA ASN A 379 19.25 -19.38 4.80
C ASN A 379 18.20 -19.22 3.70
N ARG A 380 18.21 -18.05 3.05
CA ARG A 380 17.29 -17.73 1.94
C ARG A 380 18.10 -17.36 0.71
N PRO A 381 17.95 -18.10 -0.41
CA PRO A 381 18.67 -17.80 -1.64
C PRO A 381 18.51 -16.35 -2.12
N ASN A 382 17.38 -15.71 -1.80
CA ASN A 382 17.04 -14.36 -2.24
C ASN A 382 17.63 -13.23 -1.37
N LEU A 383 18.12 -13.52 -0.14
CA LEU A 383 18.55 -12.49 0.82
C LEU A 383 20.07 -12.36 0.99
N ASN A 384 20.89 -13.10 0.24
CA ASN A 384 22.36 -13.12 0.34
C ASN A 384 22.85 -13.12 1.81
N ILE A 385 22.41 -14.13 2.56
CA ILE A 385 22.72 -14.28 3.98
C ILE A 385 24.04 -15.04 4.13
N SER A 386 24.92 -14.56 5.01
CA SER A 386 26.10 -15.30 5.44
C SER A 386 26.14 -15.41 6.96
N PHE A 387 26.49 -16.61 7.44
CA PHE A 387 26.53 -16.96 8.85
C PHE A 387 27.98 -16.98 9.33
N HIS A 388 28.27 -16.24 10.39
CA HIS A 388 29.62 -16.02 10.91
C HIS A 388 29.71 -16.50 12.35
N LYS A 389 30.39 -17.63 12.55
CA LYS A 389 30.61 -18.18 13.88
C LYS A 389 31.61 -17.31 14.66
N ILE A 390 31.24 -16.93 15.88
CA ILE A 390 32.06 -16.19 16.82
C ILE A 390 32.28 -16.98 18.10
N ASN A 391 33.09 -16.44 19.02
CA ASN A 391 33.28 -16.98 20.36
C ASN A 391 32.78 -15.97 21.40
N MET A 392 31.81 -16.37 22.21
CA MET A 392 31.21 -15.55 23.27
C MET A 392 31.72 -15.88 24.68
N ASP A 393 32.77 -16.69 24.80
CA ASP A 393 33.46 -16.93 26.06
C ASP A 393 34.18 -15.68 26.57
N VAL A 394 34.40 -15.65 27.90
CA VAL A 394 35.26 -14.63 28.49
C VAL A 394 36.69 -14.83 27.97
N PRO A 395 37.31 -13.81 27.35
CA PRO A 395 38.67 -13.91 26.84
C PRO A 395 39.66 -14.37 27.91
N SER A 396 40.63 -15.21 27.54
CA SER A 396 41.62 -15.73 28.49
C SER A 396 42.42 -14.61 29.16
N ASP A 397 42.79 -13.57 28.42
CA ASP A 397 43.53 -12.42 28.98
C ASP A 397 42.71 -11.64 30.01
N GLN A 398 41.38 -11.63 29.88
CA GLN A 398 40.48 -11.05 30.88
C GLN A 398 40.45 -11.90 32.16
N GLN A 399 40.45 -13.23 32.03
CA GLN A 399 40.54 -14.14 33.17
C GLN A 399 41.91 -14.07 33.85
N ASP A 400 42.99 -13.93 33.09
CA ASP A 400 44.34 -13.80 33.62
C ASP A 400 44.52 -12.50 34.42
N LYS A 401 43.99 -11.38 33.90
CA LYS A 401 44.10 -10.06 34.54
C LYS A 401 43.22 -9.93 35.79
N HIS A 402 42.01 -10.48 35.75
CA HIS A 402 40.96 -10.17 36.73
C HIS A 402 40.46 -11.37 37.53
N GLY A 403 40.97 -12.56 37.23
CA GLY A 403 40.49 -13.83 37.76
C GLY A 403 39.13 -14.24 37.19
N ASN A 404 38.50 -15.20 37.85
CA ASN A 404 37.19 -15.70 37.44
C ASN A 404 36.08 -14.68 37.73
N PHE A 405 35.25 -14.41 36.73
CA PHE A 405 34.07 -13.58 36.88
C PHE A 405 32.88 -14.39 37.40
N SER A 406 32.02 -13.76 38.20
CA SER A 406 30.76 -14.37 38.62
C SER A 406 29.91 -14.76 37.40
N ARG A 407 29.29 -15.95 37.43
CA ARG A 407 28.40 -16.42 36.36
C ARG A 407 27.19 -15.52 36.13
N LYS A 408 26.70 -14.87 37.20
CA LYS A 408 25.60 -13.90 37.14
C LYS A 408 25.99 -12.58 37.81
N PHE A 409 25.55 -11.47 37.23
CA PHE A 409 25.59 -10.14 37.84
C PHE A 409 24.19 -9.51 37.74
N LEU A 410 23.54 -9.30 38.89
CA LEU A 410 22.17 -8.75 38.96
C LEU A 410 21.18 -9.43 38.00
N GLY A 411 21.26 -10.76 37.87
CA GLY A 411 20.42 -11.57 36.99
C GLY A 411 21.02 -11.85 35.60
N TYR A 412 21.96 -11.05 35.12
CA TYR A 412 22.55 -11.18 33.78
C TYR A 412 23.72 -12.17 33.75
N GLY A 413 23.66 -13.11 32.80
CA GLY A 413 24.68 -14.15 32.60
C GLY A 413 25.99 -13.63 32.00
N LEU A 414 27.00 -14.49 31.90
CA LEU A 414 28.24 -14.18 31.17
C LEU A 414 28.00 -13.94 29.68
N GLY A 415 27.13 -14.73 29.04
CA GLY A 415 26.81 -14.57 27.61
C GLY A 415 26.24 -13.19 27.27
N TYR A 416 25.32 -12.66 28.07
CA TYR A 416 24.78 -11.30 27.86
C TYR A 416 25.86 -10.23 27.98
N ARG A 417 26.77 -10.37 28.96
CA ARG A 417 27.89 -9.43 29.14
C ARG A 417 28.93 -9.54 28.03
N ALA A 418 29.15 -10.75 27.51
CA ALA A 418 29.97 -10.99 26.33
C ALA A 418 29.33 -10.36 25.09
N MET A 419 28.00 -10.40 24.94
CA MET A 419 27.27 -9.70 23.87
C MET A 419 27.49 -8.19 23.93
N CYS A 420 27.34 -7.59 25.11
CA CYS A 420 27.61 -6.16 25.29
C CYS A 420 29.05 -5.82 24.89
N ARG A 421 30.02 -6.64 25.30
CA ARG A 421 31.43 -6.48 24.90
C ARG A 421 31.61 -6.62 23.40
N PHE A 422 30.99 -7.63 22.78
CA PHE A 422 31.11 -7.95 21.36
C PHE A 422 30.68 -6.77 20.47
N PHE A 423 29.51 -6.19 20.75
CA PHE A 423 29.06 -5.00 20.04
C PHE A 423 29.85 -3.75 20.39
N SER A 424 30.44 -3.67 21.58
CA SER A 424 31.31 -2.55 21.95
C SER A 424 32.66 -2.54 21.20
N GLY A 425 33.11 -3.62 20.57
CA GLY A 425 34.45 -3.62 19.96
C GLY A 425 34.78 -4.76 19.00
N PRO A 426 34.81 -6.03 19.43
CA PRO A 426 35.31 -7.15 18.64
C PRO A 426 34.68 -7.30 17.25
N ILE A 427 33.38 -7.01 17.11
CA ILE A 427 32.66 -7.07 15.83
C ILE A 427 33.35 -6.25 14.73
N TYR A 428 33.88 -5.06 15.05
CA TYR A 428 34.43 -4.14 14.07
C TYR A 428 35.73 -4.63 13.42
N ASN A 429 36.38 -5.60 14.08
CA ASN A 429 37.58 -6.26 13.60
C ASN A 429 37.31 -7.60 12.90
N HIS A 430 36.07 -8.09 12.91
CA HIS A 430 35.72 -9.35 12.27
C HIS A 430 35.99 -9.30 10.75
N PRO A 431 36.58 -10.35 10.13
CA PRO A 431 36.93 -10.33 8.71
C PRO A 431 35.79 -9.94 7.77
N ALA A 432 34.57 -10.42 8.03
CA ALA A 432 33.38 -10.07 7.26
C ALA A 432 33.04 -8.57 7.27
N MET A 433 33.41 -7.86 8.34
CA MET A 433 33.11 -6.44 8.47
C MET A 433 34.17 -5.56 7.79
N GLN A 434 35.39 -6.07 7.55
CA GLN A 434 36.58 -5.28 7.17
C GLN A 434 36.41 -4.43 5.91
N SER A 435 35.69 -4.96 4.91
CA SER A 435 35.47 -4.27 3.63
C SER A 435 34.26 -3.32 3.63
N LEU A 436 33.54 -3.19 4.75
CA LEU A 436 32.35 -2.36 4.84
C LEU A 436 32.72 -0.92 5.19
N ASP A 437 32.03 0.02 4.55
CA ASP A 437 32.00 1.44 4.88
C ASP A 437 30.93 1.73 5.94
N PHE A 438 29.80 1.03 5.88
CA PHE A 438 28.67 1.17 6.80
C PHE A 438 28.14 -0.19 7.26
N TYR A 439 27.46 -0.22 8.40
CA TYR A 439 26.59 -1.34 8.77
C TYR A 439 25.29 -0.81 9.38
N MET A 440 24.24 -1.62 9.26
CA MET A 440 23.00 -1.45 10.02
C MET A 440 22.82 -2.66 10.94
N ARG A 441 22.80 -2.43 12.25
CA ARG A 441 22.46 -3.46 13.23
C ARG A 441 20.95 -3.56 13.38
N LEU A 442 20.49 -4.80 13.45
CA LEU A 442 19.17 -5.17 13.93
C LEU A 442 19.36 -6.29 14.96
N ASP A 443 18.77 -6.15 16.14
CA ASP A 443 18.62 -7.29 17.05
C ASP A 443 17.60 -8.29 16.43
N VAL A 444 17.60 -9.55 16.88
CA VAL A 444 16.73 -10.58 16.30
C VAL A 444 15.25 -10.26 16.45
N ASP A 445 14.87 -9.56 17.52
CA ASP A 445 13.54 -9.07 17.84
C ASP A 445 13.31 -7.61 17.36
N SER A 446 14.12 -7.15 16.40
CA SER A 446 13.94 -5.87 15.72
C SER A 446 13.22 -6.03 14.39
N PHE A 447 12.12 -5.32 14.20
CA PHE A 447 11.24 -5.52 13.06
C PHE A 447 10.92 -4.20 12.34
N PHE A 448 11.12 -4.16 11.03
CA PHE A 448 10.48 -3.15 10.19
C PHE A 448 9.06 -3.59 9.89
N ILE A 449 8.07 -2.95 10.50
CA ILE A 449 6.67 -3.44 10.49
C ILE A 449 5.84 -2.90 9.31
N ALA A 450 6.36 -1.90 8.59
CA ALA A 450 5.80 -1.38 7.36
C ALA A 450 6.92 -1.04 6.37
N PRO A 451 6.62 -0.89 5.06
CA PRO A 451 7.63 -0.54 4.07
C PRO A 451 8.43 0.70 4.46
N LEU A 452 9.76 0.61 4.45
CA LEU A 452 10.66 1.66 4.91
C LEU A 452 10.73 2.80 3.86
N PRO A 453 10.32 4.03 4.19
CA PRO A 453 10.24 5.11 3.20
C PRO A 453 11.62 5.67 2.80
N LEU A 454 12.67 5.34 3.56
CA LEU A 454 14.04 5.78 3.33
C LEU A 454 15.01 4.66 3.67
N ASP A 455 16.08 4.56 2.90
CA ASP A 455 17.21 3.69 3.22
C ASP A 455 18.12 4.39 4.24
N PRO A 456 18.21 3.92 5.50
CA PRO A 456 19.00 4.57 6.53
C PRO A 456 20.50 4.59 6.22
N ILE A 457 21.01 3.55 5.54
CA ILE A 457 22.43 3.45 5.17
C ILE A 457 22.74 4.50 4.10
N GLN A 458 21.94 4.53 3.03
CA GLN A 458 22.11 5.54 1.98
C GLN A 458 21.88 6.97 2.51
N HIS A 459 20.94 7.16 3.44
CA HIS A 459 20.70 8.46 4.08
C HIS A 459 21.96 9.03 4.74
N LEU A 460 22.67 8.20 5.51
CA LEU A 460 23.92 8.60 6.15
C LEU A 460 24.99 8.92 5.09
N ALA A 461 25.13 8.06 4.09
CA ALA A 461 26.11 8.24 3.02
C ALA A 461 25.91 9.56 2.26
N ASP A 462 24.68 9.82 1.80
CA ASP A 462 24.31 11.01 1.02
C ASP A 462 24.54 12.32 1.79
N ARG A 463 24.34 12.28 3.12
CA ARG A 463 24.47 13.46 4.00
C ARG A 463 25.82 13.53 4.70
N GLN A 464 26.74 12.63 4.37
CA GLN A 464 28.05 12.50 5.04
C GLN A 464 27.93 12.43 6.57
N GLN A 465 26.89 11.74 7.06
CA GLN A 465 26.68 11.45 8.47
C GLN A 465 27.34 10.13 8.85
N SER A 466 27.60 9.94 10.14
CA SER A 466 28.41 8.84 10.65
C SER A 466 27.69 7.94 11.63
N TYR A 467 26.61 8.42 12.27
CA TYR A 467 25.84 7.61 13.22
C TYR A 467 24.35 7.95 13.16
N GLY A 468 23.51 6.92 13.15
CA GLY A 468 22.05 7.02 13.08
C GLY A 468 21.39 6.12 14.10
N TYR A 469 20.39 6.65 14.82
CA TYR A 469 19.67 5.93 15.88
C TYR A 469 18.18 6.29 15.88
N ILE A 470 17.35 5.47 16.53
CA ILE A 470 15.90 5.75 16.64
C ILE A 470 15.57 6.47 17.96
N THR A 471 16.02 5.94 19.09
CA THR A 471 15.71 6.50 20.41
C THR A 471 16.86 6.40 21.40
N THR A 472 16.74 7.12 22.51
CA THR A 472 17.68 7.07 23.63
C THR A 472 16.99 6.63 24.90
N GLY A 473 17.71 5.89 25.74
CA GLY A 473 17.26 5.51 27.08
C GLY A 473 18.08 6.16 28.18
N ARG A 474 17.76 5.81 29.43
CA ARG A 474 18.54 6.14 30.60
C ARG A 474 18.87 4.89 31.41
N GLU A 475 20.15 4.66 31.60
CA GLU A 475 20.69 3.46 32.24
C GLU A 475 20.65 3.55 33.78
N GLU A 476 20.47 2.41 34.44
CA GLU A 476 20.53 2.34 35.90
C GLU A 476 21.98 2.41 36.40
N ARG A 477 22.20 3.18 37.47
CA ARG A 477 23.54 3.43 38.03
C ARG A 477 24.28 2.14 38.41
N LYS A 478 23.55 1.12 38.88
CA LYS A 478 24.10 -0.17 39.31
C LYS A 478 24.79 -0.95 38.19
N PHE A 479 24.48 -0.65 36.92
CA PHE A 479 25.05 -1.36 35.78
C PHE A 479 26.28 -0.68 35.19
N VAL A 480 26.38 0.64 35.30
CA VAL A 480 27.45 1.48 34.71
C VAL A 480 28.45 1.98 35.75
N VAL A 481 28.66 1.19 36.80
CA VAL A 481 29.63 1.49 37.86
C VAL A 481 31.01 1.68 37.23
N ASN A 482 31.65 2.82 37.51
CA ASN A 482 32.97 3.22 37.00
C ASN A 482 33.11 3.34 35.47
N LEU A 483 32.00 3.26 34.71
CA LEU A 483 32.06 3.39 33.26
C LEU A 483 32.48 4.81 32.85
N TRP A 484 31.84 5.81 33.45
CA TRP A 484 32.08 7.23 33.14
C TRP A 484 33.51 7.63 33.48
N GLU A 485 34.00 7.23 34.65
CA GLU A 485 35.33 7.55 35.13
C GLU A 485 36.41 6.92 34.24
N THR A 486 36.25 5.63 33.91
CA THR A 486 37.18 4.91 33.00
C THR A 486 37.17 5.54 31.61
N PHE A 487 35.98 5.84 31.06
CA PHE A 487 35.85 6.49 29.76
C PHE A 487 36.50 7.88 29.75
N MET A 488 36.17 8.73 30.73
CA MET A 488 36.66 10.12 30.77
C MET A 488 38.17 10.20 30.97
N GLN A 489 38.76 9.28 31.73
CA GLN A 489 40.21 9.20 31.88
C GLN A 489 40.89 9.01 30.52
N GLU A 490 40.43 8.03 29.75
CA GLU A 490 41.03 7.70 28.46
C GLU A 490 40.69 8.73 27.38
N ALA A 491 39.44 9.20 27.34
CA ALA A 491 39.01 10.23 26.42
C ALA A 491 39.78 11.55 26.61
N THR A 492 40.04 11.95 27.87
CA THR A 492 40.85 13.14 28.18
C THR A 492 42.29 12.95 27.74
N ARG A 493 42.86 11.75 27.95
CA ARG A 493 44.21 11.39 27.49
C ARG A 493 44.34 11.52 25.96
N LEU A 494 43.29 11.10 25.24
CA LEU A 494 43.19 11.17 23.77
C LEU A 494 42.82 12.57 23.26
N LYS A 495 42.44 13.51 24.14
CA LYS A 495 42.01 14.87 23.80
C LYS A 495 40.84 14.90 22.80
N LEU A 496 39.82 14.07 23.05
CA LEU A 496 38.63 14.04 22.20
C LEU A 496 37.94 15.42 22.14
N PRO A 497 37.36 15.79 20.99
CA PRO A 497 36.94 17.17 20.73
C PRO A 497 35.77 17.64 21.60
N ASN A 498 34.86 16.74 21.98
CA ASN A 498 33.56 17.12 22.57
C ASN A 498 33.43 16.69 24.04
N LEU A 499 34.49 16.88 24.83
CA LEU A 499 34.49 16.52 26.26
C LEU A 499 33.91 17.62 27.15
N PRO A 500 33.19 17.27 28.23
CA PRO A 500 32.82 18.24 29.24
C PRO A 500 34.07 18.82 29.91
N ALA A 501 34.00 20.10 30.30
CA ALA A 501 35.12 20.76 30.97
C ALA A 501 35.56 20.00 32.23
N VAL A 502 36.88 19.85 32.39
CA VAL A 502 37.50 19.20 33.55
C VAL A 502 37.05 19.91 34.84
N GLY A 503 36.49 19.16 35.78
CA GLY A 503 35.96 19.70 37.04
C GLY A 503 34.51 20.23 36.97
N SER A 504 33.84 20.15 35.82
CA SER A 504 32.42 20.48 35.73
C SER A 504 31.55 19.45 36.46
N GLN A 505 30.51 19.90 37.16
CA GLN A 505 29.52 19.03 37.82
C GLN A 505 28.58 18.28 36.84
N LYS A 506 28.76 18.46 35.52
CA LYS A 506 27.93 17.80 34.50
C LYS A 506 28.45 16.38 34.25
N ALA A 507 28.20 15.48 35.21
CA ALA A 507 28.34 14.04 34.98
C ALA A 507 27.38 13.58 33.88
N TRP A 508 27.80 12.60 33.08
CA TRP A 508 26.94 11.97 32.08
C TRP A 508 25.64 11.49 32.73
N GLY A 509 24.51 11.87 32.13
CA GLY A 509 23.16 11.61 32.66
C GLY A 509 22.76 10.13 32.68
N ARG A 510 23.67 9.22 32.30
CA ARG A 510 23.44 7.79 32.02
C ARG A 510 22.61 7.55 30.76
N THR A 511 22.60 8.51 29.84
CA THR A 511 21.89 8.38 28.56
C THR A 511 22.58 7.37 27.65
N PHE A 512 21.83 6.54 26.95
CA PHE A 512 22.38 5.60 25.98
C PHE A 512 21.55 5.58 24.68
N PHE A 513 22.14 5.14 23.57
CA PHE A 513 21.40 4.82 22.35
C PHE A 513 20.79 3.42 22.48
N TYR A 514 19.52 3.26 22.13
CA TYR A 514 18.94 1.92 21.95
C TYR A 514 19.58 1.29 20.71
N THR A 515 20.61 0.48 20.92
CA THR A 515 21.48 -0.09 19.87
C THR A 515 20.90 -1.31 19.17
N ASN A 516 19.70 -1.76 19.57
CA ASN A 516 18.94 -2.77 18.84
C ASN A 516 18.64 -2.37 17.38
N PHE A 517 18.59 -1.06 17.12
CA PHE A 517 18.73 -0.46 15.81
C PHE A 517 19.87 0.56 15.87
N GLU A 518 20.88 0.37 15.03
CA GLU A 518 21.88 1.42 14.78
C GLU A 518 22.35 1.36 13.33
N VAL A 519 22.67 2.51 12.76
CA VAL A 519 23.30 2.61 11.44
C VAL A 519 24.55 3.44 11.62
N SER A 520 25.70 2.91 11.25
CA SER A 520 26.96 3.61 11.53
C SER A 520 27.98 3.42 10.43
N ALA A 521 28.75 4.48 10.20
CA ALA A 521 29.98 4.40 9.44
C ALA A 521 31.01 3.59 10.23
N MET A 522 31.66 2.62 9.57
CA MET A 522 32.70 1.78 10.16
C MET A 522 33.95 2.58 10.55
N ALA A 523 34.18 3.72 9.91
CA ALA A 523 35.30 4.61 10.21
C ALA A 523 35.30 5.12 11.66
N VAL A 524 34.12 5.29 12.28
CA VAL A 524 34.00 5.70 13.69
C VAL A 524 34.67 4.66 14.59
N TRP A 525 34.32 3.39 14.40
CA TRP A 525 34.74 2.29 15.26
C TRP A 525 36.13 1.76 14.97
N ARG A 526 36.66 2.04 13.78
CA ARG A 526 38.04 1.73 13.38
C ARG A 526 39.05 2.82 13.71
N SER A 527 38.57 3.99 14.16
CA SER A 527 39.45 5.09 14.56
C SER A 527 40.39 4.64 15.68
N GLN A 528 41.61 5.17 15.66
CA GLN A 528 42.60 4.87 16.69
C GLN A 528 42.11 5.29 18.08
N GLU A 529 41.33 6.37 18.12
CA GLU A 529 40.69 6.92 19.30
C GLU A 529 39.68 5.94 19.90
N TYR A 530 38.72 5.44 19.11
CA TYR A 530 37.72 4.50 19.61
C TYR A 530 38.35 3.18 20.04
N LEU A 531 39.30 2.65 19.25
CA LEU A 531 40.00 1.41 19.59
C LEU A 531 40.78 1.53 20.91
N ALA A 532 41.39 2.70 21.18
CA ALA A 532 42.06 2.97 22.45
C ALA A 532 41.06 3.06 23.62
N ILE A 533 39.92 3.73 23.44
CA ILE A 533 38.83 3.80 24.43
C ILE A 533 38.32 2.39 24.75
N PHE A 534 37.93 1.63 23.72
CA PHE A 534 37.44 0.27 23.89
C PHE A 534 38.47 -0.59 24.63
N LYS A 535 39.75 -0.50 24.25
CA LYS A 535 40.81 -1.24 24.92
C LYS A 535 40.92 -0.88 26.41
N ALA A 536 40.84 0.40 26.77
CA ALA A 536 40.88 0.84 28.16
C ALA A 536 39.66 0.32 28.97
N LEU A 537 38.47 0.36 28.37
CA LEU A 537 37.24 -0.19 28.96
C LEU A 537 37.32 -1.72 29.12
N ASP A 538 37.86 -2.40 28.12
CA ASP A 538 38.00 -3.86 28.15
C ASP A 538 39.06 -4.28 29.17
N ASP A 539 40.22 -3.62 29.20
CA ASP A 539 41.30 -3.90 30.16
C ASP A 539 40.87 -3.67 31.62
N SER A 540 39.87 -2.80 31.88
CA SER A 540 39.35 -2.61 33.24
C SER A 540 38.51 -3.78 33.75
N GLY A 541 38.11 -4.69 32.86
CA GLY A 541 37.21 -5.82 33.13
C GLY A 541 35.76 -5.42 33.39
N GLY A 542 35.37 -4.17 33.09
CA GLY A 542 34.08 -3.61 33.47
C GLY A 542 32.88 -4.31 32.83
N PHE A 543 33.01 -4.79 31.59
CA PHE A 543 31.99 -5.59 30.90
C PHE A 543 31.58 -6.84 31.68
N PHE A 544 32.55 -7.54 32.28
CA PHE A 544 32.31 -8.79 33.01
C PHE A 544 32.18 -8.61 34.52
N ARG A 545 32.82 -7.62 35.14
CA ARG A 545 32.61 -7.31 36.57
C ARG A 545 31.23 -6.72 36.84
N HIS A 546 30.71 -5.97 35.88
CA HIS A 546 29.43 -5.29 35.96
C HIS A 546 28.56 -5.74 34.79
N ARG A 547 27.81 -4.82 34.20
CA ARG A 547 26.98 -5.04 33.01
C ARG A 547 27.07 -3.78 32.14
N TRP A 548 28.29 -3.40 31.76
CA TRP A 548 28.45 -2.29 30.83
C TRP A 548 27.83 -2.69 29.50
N GLY A 549 26.75 -2.00 29.12
CA GLY A 549 26.08 -2.21 27.84
C GLY A 549 26.82 -1.48 26.72
N ASP A 550 26.71 -2.00 25.51
CA ASP A 550 27.20 -1.37 24.28
C ASP A 550 26.51 -0.03 24.01
N GLY A 551 25.19 0.09 24.24
CA GLY A 551 24.46 1.36 24.07
C GLY A 551 25.08 2.56 24.82
N PRO A 552 25.35 2.44 26.14
CA PRO A 552 26.09 3.46 26.88
C PRO A 552 27.50 3.76 26.33
N VAL A 553 28.25 2.73 25.94
CA VAL A 553 29.61 2.86 25.40
C VAL A 553 29.58 3.61 24.06
N HIS A 554 28.69 3.22 23.14
CA HIS A 554 28.48 3.86 21.86
C HIS A 554 28.04 5.31 22.05
N TYR A 555 27.11 5.57 22.97
CA TYR A 555 26.65 6.94 23.26
C TYR A 555 27.80 7.85 23.71
N LEU A 556 28.61 7.39 24.67
CA LEU A 556 29.75 8.15 25.16
C LEU A 556 30.77 8.41 24.06
N ALA A 557 31.14 7.39 23.27
CA ALA A 557 32.09 7.52 22.17
C ALA A 557 31.60 8.47 21.07
N VAL A 558 30.38 8.26 20.56
CA VAL A 558 29.77 9.10 19.52
C VAL A 558 29.70 10.55 19.97
N ARG A 559 29.24 10.82 21.21
CA ARG A 559 29.12 12.19 21.71
C ARG A 559 30.46 12.86 21.98
N ALA A 560 31.50 12.09 22.31
CA ALA A 560 32.83 12.64 22.54
C ALA A 560 33.61 12.88 21.23
N MET A 561 33.34 12.08 20.19
CA MET A 561 34.13 12.07 18.95
C MET A 561 33.47 12.81 17.78
N LEU A 562 32.13 12.78 17.68
CA LEU A 562 31.41 13.30 16.52
C LEU A 562 30.74 14.63 16.82
N GLU A 563 30.72 15.52 15.82
CA GLU A 563 29.88 16.70 15.81
C GLU A 563 28.40 16.32 15.71
N ASP A 564 27.51 17.13 16.29
CA ASP A 564 26.06 16.87 16.25
C ASP A 564 25.51 16.77 14.81
N SER A 565 26.12 17.47 13.84
CA SER A 565 25.75 17.41 12.41
C SER A 565 25.96 16.02 11.80
N LYS A 566 26.86 15.21 12.36
CA LYS A 566 27.21 13.85 11.90
C LYS A 566 26.32 12.77 12.52
N VAL A 567 25.41 13.15 13.42
CA VAL A 567 24.53 12.23 14.14
C VAL A 567 23.08 12.52 13.80
N VAL A 568 22.34 11.51 13.35
CA VAL A 568 20.92 11.64 13.00
C VAL A 568 20.04 10.79 13.90
N ARG A 569 18.89 11.35 14.29
CA ARG A 569 17.80 10.60 14.90
C ARG A 569 16.73 10.32 13.86
N PHE A 570 16.42 9.05 13.64
CA PHE A 570 15.34 8.63 12.77
C PHE A 570 14.02 8.61 13.56
N ASN A 571 13.23 9.66 13.42
CA ASN A 571 12.00 9.84 14.21
C ASN A 571 10.80 9.05 13.66
N THR A 572 10.86 8.60 12.40
CA THR A 572 9.66 8.14 11.65
C THR A 572 9.86 6.80 10.93
N LEU A 573 10.82 5.98 11.38
CA LEU A 573 10.97 4.63 10.81
C LEU A 573 9.93 3.70 11.42
N PRO A 574 9.11 2.97 10.63
CA PRO A 574 8.14 2.01 11.15
C PRO A 574 8.88 0.79 11.73
N TYR A 575 9.26 0.92 12.99
CA TYR A 575 10.18 0.02 13.68
C TYR A 575 9.57 -0.44 15.01
N TRP A 576 9.69 -1.74 15.26
CA TRP A 576 9.24 -2.38 16.49
C TRP A 576 10.35 -3.20 17.13
N HIS A 577 10.51 -3.06 18.44
CA HIS A 577 11.37 -3.89 19.27
C HIS A 577 10.81 -3.95 20.71
N GLN A 578 10.33 -5.11 21.14
CA GLN A 578 9.73 -5.31 22.46
C GLN A 578 8.61 -4.29 22.78
N THR A 579 8.82 -3.42 23.78
CA THR A 579 7.87 -2.36 24.16
C THR A 579 8.08 -1.06 23.39
N LEU A 580 9.17 -0.95 22.62
CA LEU A 580 9.44 0.21 21.77
C LEU A 580 8.74 0.02 20.43
N VAL A 581 7.73 0.84 20.19
CA VAL A 581 7.10 1.02 18.88
C VAL A 581 7.43 2.44 18.44
N VAL A 582 8.17 2.59 17.35
CA VAL A 582 8.33 3.88 16.68
C VAL A 582 7.49 3.84 15.42
N ASP A 583 6.36 4.54 15.49
CA ASP A 583 5.46 4.76 14.37
C ASP A 583 4.89 6.17 14.48
N GLU A 584 5.74 7.15 14.17
CA GLU A 584 5.29 8.52 13.89
C GLU A 584 5.31 8.78 12.39
N THR A 585 4.75 7.87 11.60
CA THR A 585 3.96 8.37 10.48
C THR A 585 2.92 9.31 11.12
N PRO A 586 2.69 10.57 10.69
CA PRO A 586 1.69 11.49 11.28
C PRO A 586 0.22 11.00 11.24
N PHE A 587 0.01 9.71 11.06
CA PHE A 587 -1.24 9.09 10.72
C PHE A 587 -1.41 7.69 11.35
N ILE A 588 -0.39 7.08 11.98
CA ILE A 588 -0.62 5.82 12.72
C ILE A 588 -0.59 6.02 14.25
N ALA A 589 0.13 7.01 14.79
CA ALA A 589 0.17 7.27 16.23
C ALA A 589 -1.15 7.73 16.89
N SER A 590 -2.25 7.90 16.15
CA SER A 590 -3.57 8.23 16.71
C SER A 590 -4.63 7.13 16.51
N VAL A 591 -4.21 5.89 16.18
CA VAL A 591 -5.11 4.73 16.08
C VAL A 591 -5.05 3.89 17.35
#